data_AF-A0A2V9XZF4-F1
#
_entry.id   AF-A0A2V9XZF4-F1
#
_cell.length_a   1.000
_cell.length_b   1.000
_cell.length_c   1.000
_cell.angle_alpha   90.00
_cell.angle_beta   90.00
_cell.angle_gamma   90.00
#
_symmetry.space_group_name_H-M   'P 1'
#
loop_
_entity.id
_entity.type
_entity.pdbx_description
1 polymer ?
#
loop_
_entity_poly.entity_id
_entity_poly.type
_entity_poly.pdbx_seq_one_letter_code
_entity_poly.pdbx_strand_id
1 'polypeptide(L)'
;MKTIEWKTYRTRFLVKAKQLNSSLTFTDHLGRQHCGRKGDYLVESCDGVLSIAPRRIFEDIYVPMVLTPDPTPQRSNEQDAPINLHLASLQIEPLRIEKIKTDFRDDAFGSVTLHKTARTQRKTPQPVRGPSSRLGLM
;
A
#
# COMPACT_ATOMS: atom_id res chain seq x y z
N MET A 1 -11.25 -28.45 -8.00
CA MET A 1 -10.14 -27.47 -8.04
C MET A 1 -10.66 -26.18 -7.43
N LYS A 2 -10.10 -25.69 -6.32
CA LYS A 2 -10.57 -24.41 -5.74
C LYS A 2 -10.13 -23.28 -6.66
N THR A 3 -11.08 -22.54 -7.22
CA THR A 3 -10.80 -21.35 -8.02
C THR A 3 -10.07 -20.33 -7.13
N ILE A 4 -8.93 -19.84 -7.60
CA ILE A 4 -8.16 -18.82 -6.88
C ILE A 4 -8.82 -17.49 -7.16
N GLU A 5 -9.79 -17.12 -6.33
CA GLU A 5 -10.53 -15.87 -6.45
C GLU A 5 -9.79 -14.73 -5.73
N TRP A 6 -9.79 -13.55 -6.36
CA TRP A 6 -9.32 -12.33 -5.73
C TRP A 6 -10.39 -11.82 -4.76
N LYS A 7 -9.99 -11.57 -3.52
CA LYS A 7 -10.85 -10.98 -2.49
C LYS A 7 -10.37 -9.59 -2.15
N THR A 8 -11.30 -8.71 -1.81
CA THR A 8 -10.97 -7.37 -1.33
C THR A 8 -10.73 -7.41 0.18
N TYR A 9 -9.68 -6.73 0.61
CA TYR A 9 -9.33 -6.59 2.02
C TYR A 9 -9.15 -5.12 2.37
N ARG A 10 -9.50 -4.78 3.61
CA ARG A 10 -9.28 -3.47 4.20
C ARG A 10 -8.13 -3.56 5.19
N THR A 11 -7.17 -2.66 5.00
CA THR A 11 -6.17 -2.26 5.98
C THR A 11 -6.27 -0.74 6.15
N ARG A 12 -5.15 -0.01 6.24
CA ARG A 12 -5.11 1.45 6.05
C ARG A 12 -5.55 1.88 4.64
N PHE A 13 -5.48 0.95 3.69
CA PHE A 13 -5.90 1.09 2.31
C PHE A 13 -6.78 -0.11 1.90
N LEU A 14 -7.55 0.04 0.83
CA LEU A 14 -8.23 -1.09 0.19
C LEU A 14 -7.26 -1.79 -0.76
N VAL A 15 -7.16 -3.10 -0.65
CA VAL A 15 -6.33 -3.93 -1.52
C VAL A 15 -7.13 -5.12 -2.02
N LYS A 16 -6.71 -5.69 -3.15
CA LYS A 16 -7.15 -7.02 -3.58
C LYS A 16 -6.07 -8.02 -3.26
N ALA A 17 -6.43 -9.19 -2.79
CA ALA A 17 -5.46 -10.26 -2.58
C ALA A 17 -6.01 -11.62 -2.94
N LYS A 18 -5.11 -12.52 -3.32
CA LYS A 18 -5.41 -13.94 -3.52
C LYS A 18 -4.37 -14.80 -2.83
N GLN A 19 -4.83 -15.91 -2.25
CA GLN A 19 -3.93 -16.87 -1.63
C GLN A 19 -3.19 -17.69 -2.69
N LEU A 20 -1.90 -17.90 -2.48
CA LEU A 20 -1.05 -18.68 -3.37
C LEU A 20 -1.25 -20.18 -3.13
N ASN A 21 -1.52 -20.92 -4.21
CA ASN A 21 -1.64 -22.39 -4.17
C ASN A 21 -0.29 -23.10 -4.31
N SER A 22 0.72 -22.42 -4.86
CA SER A 22 2.08 -22.92 -5.09
C SER A 22 3.09 -21.80 -4.79
N SER A 23 4.38 -22.14 -4.78
CA SER A 23 5.43 -21.12 -4.71
C SER A 23 5.37 -20.21 -5.94
N LEU A 24 5.43 -18.90 -5.72
CA LEU A 24 5.46 -17.90 -6.77
C LEU A 24 6.68 -17.02 -6.59
N THR A 25 7.43 -16.78 -7.67
CA THR A 25 8.51 -15.81 -7.70
C THR A 25 8.34 -14.91 -8.91
N PHE A 26 8.43 -13.60 -8.73
CA PHE A 26 8.40 -12.63 -9.82
C PHE A 26 9.29 -11.43 -9.49
N THR A 27 9.63 -10.66 -10.51
CA THR A 27 10.36 -9.41 -10.37
C THR A 27 9.41 -8.25 -10.68
N ASP A 28 9.35 -7.30 -9.77
CA ASP A 28 8.52 -6.10 -9.94
C ASP A 28 9.16 -5.11 -10.94
N HIS A 29 8.41 -4.11 -11.38
CA HIS A 29 8.87 -3.04 -12.29
C HIS A 29 10.09 -2.27 -11.75
N LEU A 30 10.27 -2.24 -10.43
CA LEU A 30 11.45 -1.67 -9.77
C LEU A 30 12.67 -2.62 -9.72
N GLY A 31 12.60 -3.78 -10.36
CA GLY A 31 13.66 -4.79 -10.34
C GLY A 31 13.77 -5.57 -9.02
N ARG A 32 12.78 -5.45 -8.13
CA ARG A 32 12.77 -6.17 -6.84
C ARG A 32 12.22 -7.58 -7.02
N GLN A 33 12.94 -8.57 -6.51
CA GLN A 33 12.48 -9.95 -6.52
C GLN A 33 11.52 -10.20 -5.35
N HIS A 34 10.33 -10.70 -5.67
CA HIS A 34 9.35 -11.17 -4.71
C HIS A 34 9.26 -12.68 -4.79
N CYS A 35 9.28 -13.35 -3.63
CA CYS A 35 9.06 -14.77 -3.53
C CYS A 35 8.01 -15.08 -2.44
N GLY A 36 7.11 -16.00 -2.73
CA GLY A 36 6.07 -16.46 -1.82
C GLY A 36 5.94 -17.98 -1.87
N ARG A 37 5.46 -18.56 -0.78
CA ARG A 37 5.17 -19.98 -0.65
C ARG A 37 3.67 -20.22 -0.74
N LYS A 38 3.30 -21.50 -0.86
CA LYS A 38 1.90 -21.91 -0.74
C LYS A 38 1.31 -21.39 0.58
N GLY A 39 0.18 -20.70 0.49
CA GLY A 39 -0.53 -20.11 1.63
C GLY A 39 -0.26 -18.63 1.86
N ASP A 40 0.83 -18.08 1.31
CA ASP A 40 1.07 -16.62 1.31
C ASP A 40 0.08 -15.93 0.36
N TYR A 41 0.01 -14.61 0.44
CA TYR A 41 -0.93 -13.81 -0.33
C TYR A 41 -0.22 -12.97 -1.38
N LEU A 42 -0.70 -13.04 -2.62
CA LEU A 42 -0.40 -12.04 -3.64
C LEU A 42 -1.37 -10.89 -3.46
N VAL A 43 -0.84 -9.68 -3.27
CA VAL A 43 -1.58 -8.47 -2.97
C VAL A 43 -1.41 -7.47 -4.11
N GLU A 44 -2.52 -6.96 -4.61
CA GLU A 44 -2.63 -5.88 -5.58
C GLU A 44 -3.11 -4.62 -4.85
N SER A 45 -2.28 -3.58 -4.88
CA SER A 45 -2.62 -2.25 -4.35
C SER A 45 -3.47 -1.48 -5.35
N CYS A 46 -4.14 -0.40 -4.92
CA CYS A 46 -4.90 0.47 -5.82
C CYS A 46 -4.06 1.06 -6.97
N ASP A 47 -2.75 1.19 -6.76
CA ASP A 47 -1.80 1.71 -7.75
C ASP A 47 -1.37 0.65 -8.78
N GLY A 48 -1.96 -0.55 -8.74
CA GLY A 48 -1.63 -1.66 -9.65
C GLY A 48 -0.33 -2.39 -9.30
N VAL A 49 0.32 -2.02 -8.19
CA VAL A 49 1.55 -2.67 -7.72
C VAL A 49 1.23 -4.02 -7.09
N LEU A 50 1.89 -5.06 -7.57
CA LEU A 50 1.81 -6.42 -7.05
C LEU A 50 2.90 -6.66 -6.01
N SER A 51 2.53 -7.29 -4.89
CA SER A 51 3.46 -7.65 -3.82
C SER A 51 3.06 -8.99 -3.19
N ILE A 52 4.00 -9.64 -2.49
CA ILE A 52 3.73 -10.88 -1.74
C ILE A 52 3.78 -10.59 -0.25
N ALA A 53 2.71 -10.93 0.45
CA ALA A 53 2.60 -10.81 1.89
C ALA A 53 2.61 -12.21 2.56
N PRO A 54 3.44 -12.43 3.59
CA PRO A 54 3.44 -13.67 4.35
C PRO A 54 2.08 -13.92 5.01
N ARG A 55 1.63 -15.18 5.00
CA ARG A 55 0.32 -15.58 5.56
C ARG A 55 0.06 -15.03 6.96
N ARG A 56 1.02 -15.20 7.88
CA ARG A 56 0.87 -14.83 9.30
C ARG A 56 0.57 -13.34 9.50
N ILE A 57 1.23 -12.48 8.71
CA ILE A 57 1.06 -11.03 8.80
C ILE A 57 -0.23 -10.62 8.08
N PHE A 58 -0.50 -11.26 6.95
CA PHE A 58 -1.66 -10.94 6.14
C PHE A 58 -2.97 -11.21 6.90
N GLU A 59 -3.11 -12.41 7.48
CA GLU A 59 -4.33 -12.78 8.21
C GLU A 59 -4.54 -11.96 9.51
N ASP A 60 -3.48 -11.40 10.08
CA ASP A 60 -3.52 -10.59 11.31
C ASP A 60 -3.89 -9.12 11.05
N ILE A 61 -3.44 -8.57 9.92
CA ILE A 61 -3.59 -7.13 9.62
C ILE A 61 -4.73 -6.84 8.64
N TYR A 62 -5.06 -7.78 7.74
CA TYR A 62 -5.97 -7.54 6.63
C TYR A 62 -7.35 -8.10 6.91
N VAL A 63 -8.35 -7.21 6.96
CA VAL A 63 -9.74 -7.59 7.22
C VAL A 63 -10.46 -7.84 5.90
N PRO A 64 -11.02 -9.03 5.64
CA PRO A 64 -11.81 -9.29 4.43
C PRO A 64 -13.02 -8.36 4.36
N MET A 65 -13.21 -7.73 3.20
CA MET A 65 -14.41 -6.94 2.91
C MET A 65 -15.37 -7.81 2.12
N VAL A 66 -16.57 -8.04 2.65
CA VAL A 66 -17.67 -8.62 1.88
C VAL A 66 -18.24 -7.51 1.03
N LEU A 67 -17.81 -7.42 -0.22
CA LEU A 67 -18.60 -6.71 -1.22
C LEU A 67 -19.76 -7.64 -1.54
N THR A 68 -20.91 -7.39 -0.91
CA THR A 68 -22.17 -7.88 -1.47
C THR A 68 -22.20 -7.37 -2.90
N PRO A 69 -22.20 -8.24 -3.92
CA PRO A 69 -22.55 -7.76 -5.25
C PRO A 69 -23.90 -7.09 -5.08
N ASP A 70 -23.98 -5.80 -5.39
CA ASP A 70 -25.27 -5.14 -5.54
C ASP A 70 -26.13 -6.09 -6.38
N PRO A 71 -27.35 -6.44 -5.96
CA PRO A 71 -28.25 -7.12 -6.85
C PRO A 71 -28.44 -6.18 -8.04
N THR A 72 -27.79 -6.51 -9.16
CA THR A 72 -28.19 -6.05 -10.47
C THR A 72 -29.72 -6.11 -10.50
N PRO A 73 -30.44 -5.05 -10.88
CA PRO A 73 -31.90 -5.11 -10.94
C PRO A 73 -32.29 -6.01 -12.12
N GLN A 74 -32.21 -7.32 -11.90
CA GLN A 74 -32.95 -8.29 -12.68
C GLN A 74 -34.41 -8.10 -12.27
N ARG A 75 -35.15 -7.42 -13.14
CA ARG A 75 -36.61 -7.35 -13.07
C ARG A 75 -37.16 -8.77 -13.13
N SER A 76 -37.52 -9.34 -12.00
CA SER A 76 -38.51 -10.41 -11.90
C SER A 76 -38.99 -10.55 -10.47
N ASN A 77 -40.19 -9.97 -10.25
CA ASN A 77 -41.26 -10.34 -9.31
C ASN A 77 -40.92 -10.78 -7.87
N GLU A 78 -41.32 -9.88 -6.96
CA GLU A 78 -42.07 -10.08 -5.70
C GLU A 78 -41.52 -10.94 -4.53
N GLN A 79 -41.55 -10.28 -3.36
CA GLN A 79 -41.78 -10.77 -1.98
C GLN A 79 -40.61 -11.46 -1.25
N ASP A 80 -39.89 -10.72 -0.39
CA ASP A 80 -40.27 -10.50 1.02
C ASP A 80 -39.19 -9.78 1.88
N ALA A 81 -39.66 -8.78 2.62
CA ALA A 81 -39.14 -8.14 3.84
C ALA A 81 -37.93 -7.15 3.80
N PRO A 82 -37.96 -6.10 4.66
CA PRO A 82 -37.26 -4.84 4.40
C PRO A 82 -36.12 -4.57 5.39
N ILE A 83 -34.89 -4.42 4.88
CA ILE A 83 -33.79 -3.79 5.65
C ILE A 83 -33.46 -2.38 5.06
N ASN A 84 -34.19 -1.97 4.01
CA ASN A 84 -33.84 -0.78 3.23
C ASN A 84 -34.63 0.48 3.63
N LEU A 85 -34.69 0.78 4.93
CA LEU A 85 -35.42 1.96 5.44
C LEU A 85 -34.58 2.92 6.29
N HIS A 86 -33.24 2.87 6.22
CA HIS A 86 -32.42 3.83 6.98
C HIS A 86 -31.53 4.75 6.14
N LEU A 87 -31.31 4.47 4.86
CA LEU A 87 -30.50 5.36 4.02
C LEU A 87 -31.34 6.49 3.41
N ALA A 88 -32.62 6.24 3.12
CA ALA A 88 -33.53 7.23 2.53
C ALA A 88 -34.02 8.30 3.53
N SER A 89 -33.85 8.08 4.84
CA SER A 89 -34.21 9.05 5.88
C SER A 89 -33.09 10.02 6.24
N LEU A 90 -31.89 9.86 5.67
CA LEU A 90 -30.85 10.88 5.81
C LEU A 90 -31.21 12.06 4.92
N GLN A 91 -31.88 13.06 5.50
CA GLN A 91 -31.99 14.39 4.91
C GLN A 91 -30.60 15.02 4.90
N ILE A 92 -29.84 14.74 3.84
CA ILE A 92 -28.54 15.36 3.61
C ILE A 92 -28.81 16.78 3.12
N GLU A 93 -28.77 17.74 4.05
CA GLU A 93 -28.80 19.15 3.71
C GLU A 93 -27.57 19.50 2.85
N PRO A 94 -27.74 20.19 1.71
CA PRO A 94 -26.62 20.59 0.87
C PRO A 94 -25.74 21.59 1.64
N LEU A 95 -24.51 21.17 1.95
CA LEU A 95 -23.53 22.02 2.61
C LEU A 95 -23.27 23.29 1.78
N ARG A 96 -23.45 24.46 2.39
CA ARG A 96 -23.07 25.73 1.80
C ARG A 96 -21.55 25.89 1.90
N ILE A 97 -20.86 25.70 0.78
CA ILE A 97 -19.42 25.93 0.69
C ILE A 97 -19.19 27.43 0.65
N GLU A 98 -18.80 28.02 1.79
CA GLU A 98 -18.31 29.40 1.82
C GLU A 98 -16.94 29.48 1.16
N LYS A 99 -16.76 30.39 0.21
CA LYS A 99 -15.45 30.68 -0.39
C LYS A 99 -14.59 31.35 0.67
N ILE A 100 -13.72 30.57 1.30
CA ILE A 100 -12.65 31.11 2.12
C ILE A 100 -11.76 31.95 1.19
N LYS A 101 -11.65 33.25 1.47
CA LYS A 101 -10.70 34.12 0.78
C LYS A 101 -9.31 33.68 1.19
N THR A 102 -8.71 32.83 0.39
CA THR A 102 -7.29 32.53 0.51
C THR A 102 -6.54 33.73 -0.03
N ASP A 103 -6.09 34.61 0.86
CA ASP A 103 -5.04 35.57 0.54
C ASP A 103 -3.72 34.77 0.43
N PHE A 104 -3.66 33.83 -0.52
CA PHE A 104 -2.40 33.29 -0.98
C PHE A 104 -1.72 34.45 -1.68
N ARG A 105 -0.69 34.99 -1.02
CA ARG A 105 0.30 35.80 -1.71
C ARG A 105 0.81 34.95 -2.86
N ASP A 106 0.51 35.38 -4.08
CA ASP A 106 1.25 35.02 -5.27
C ASP A 106 2.66 35.61 -5.14
N ASP A 107 3.45 35.12 -4.17
CA ASP A 107 4.89 35.28 -4.20
C ASP A 107 5.38 34.32 -5.28
N ALA A 108 5.38 34.87 -6.49
CA ALA A 108 6.08 34.40 -7.66
C ALA A 108 7.34 33.64 -7.24
N PHE A 109 7.51 32.43 -7.81
CA PHE A 109 8.69 31.58 -7.72
C PHE A 109 9.98 32.41 -7.65
N GLY A 110 10.36 32.73 -6.41
CA GLY A 110 11.56 33.45 -6.09
C GLY A 110 12.73 32.54 -6.44
N SER A 111 13.57 33.04 -7.34
CA SER A 111 14.98 32.73 -7.50
C SER A 111 15.48 31.61 -6.59
N VAL A 112 15.84 30.48 -7.20
CA VAL A 112 16.61 29.40 -6.58
C VAL A 112 17.86 30.01 -5.96
N THR A 113 17.78 30.32 -4.67
CA THR A 113 18.94 30.71 -3.88
C THR A 113 19.67 29.41 -3.59
N LEU A 114 20.70 29.15 -4.40
CA LEU A 114 21.63 28.05 -4.24
C LEU A 114 22.33 28.21 -2.87
N HIS A 115 21.75 27.63 -1.83
CA HIS A 115 22.45 27.44 -0.58
C HIS A 115 23.57 26.43 -0.84
N LYS A 116 24.77 26.96 -1.04
CA LYS A 116 26.03 26.23 -1.13
C LYS A 116 26.28 25.60 0.24
N THR A 117 25.68 24.43 0.48
CA THR A 117 25.96 23.65 1.68
C THR A 117 27.43 23.27 1.63
N ALA A 118 28.16 23.64 2.68
CA ALA A 118 29.55 23.30 2.86
C ALA A 118 29.70 21.78 2.70
N ARG A 119 30.48 21.35 1.70
CA ARG A 119 30.87 19.96 1.53
C ARG A 119 31.70 19.55 2.73
N THR A 120 31.06 19.00 3.75
CA THR A 120 31.75 18.22 4.79
C THR A 120 32.40 17.04 4.07
N GLN A 121 33.72 17.13 3.84
CA GLN A 121 34.48 16.05 3.25
C GLN A 121 34.25 14.79 4.10
N ARG A 122 33.67 13.76 3.48
CA ARG A 122 33.54 12.46 4.12
C ARG A 122 34.95 11.93 4.33
N LYS A 123 35.30 11.63 5.59
CA LYS A 123 36.59 11.00 5.93
C LYS A 123 36.75 9.73 5.10
N THR A 124 37.92 9.58 4.48
CA THR A 124 38.29 8.36 3.77
C THR A 124 38.33 7.18 4.75
N PRO A 125 38.07 5.94 4.28
CA PRO A 125 38.14 4.76 5.12
C PRO A 125 39.52 4.65 5.76
N GLN A 126 39.54 4.31 7.06
CA GLN A 126 40.79 4.07 7.78
C GLN A 126 41.54 2.89 7.16
N PRO A 127 42.86 2.98 6.95
CA PRO A 127 43.65 1.84 6.51
C PRO A 127 43.60 0.74 7.57
N VAL A 128 43.22 -0.47 7.15
CA VAL A 128 43.24 -1.67 7.99
C VAL A 128 44.68 -1.92 8.40
N ARG A 129 44.98 -1.84 9.70
CA ARG A 129 46.27 -2.29 10.23
C ARG A 129 46.33 -3.81 10.04
N GLY A 130 47.21 -4.27 9.14
CA GLY A 130 47.55 -5.68 9.03
C GLY A 130 48.12 -6.22 10.35
N PRO A 131 48.09 -7.55 10.56
CA PRO A 131 48.60 -8.17 11.77
C PRO A 131 50.05 -7.75 12.00
N SER A 132 50.27 -7.01 13.09
CA SER A 132 51.58 -6.65 13.61
C SER A 132 52.42 -7.91 13.69
N SER A 133 53.46 -8.02 12.86
CA SER A 133 54.55 -8.96 13.10
C SER A 133 55.19 -8.55 14.42
N ARG A 134 54.80 -9.26 15.49
CA ARG A 134 55.50 -9.28 16.76
C ARG A 134 56.86 -9.94 16.48
N LEU A 135 57.82 -9.17 15.96
CA LEU A 135 59.23 -9.52 16.05
C LEU A 135 59.63 -9.32 17.51
N GLY A 136 59.33 -10.33 18.31
CA GLY A 136 59.90 -10.55 19.62
C GLY A 136 60.51 -11.93 19.61
N LEU A 137 61.77 -12.01 19.17
CA LEU A 137 62.64 -13.15 19.43
C LEU A 137 64.01 -12.59 19.83
N MET A 138 64.39 -13.06 21.01
CA MET A 138 65.65 -13.02 21.76
C MET A 138 66.91 -12.65 21.00
#